data_AF-A0A428ULX6-F1
#
_entry.id   AF-A0A428ULX6-F1
#
_cell.length_a   1.000
_cell.length_b   1.000
_cell.length_c   1.000
_cell.angle_alpha   90.00
_cell.angle_beta   90.00
_cell.angle_gamma   90.00
#
_symmetry.space_group_name_H-M   'P 1'
#
loop_
_entity.id
_entity.type
_entity.pdbx_description
1 polymer ?
#
loop_
_entity_poly.entity_id
_entity_poly.type
_entity_poly.pdbx_seq_one_letter_code
_entity_poly.pdbx_strand_id
1 'polypeptide(L)'
;MSNIKAEIRDASHKNAELLRLLAETDHASSSHTQQQKIVSDLEKELARSDKKLHDLDQERLANLQTYKKYRDSHFRKFLITASGKKEWFASIAGREEQDYFETLQQTHQAQEHNSTLKAQLAEAQTTLQSAQNLVQRHRGVQRQLDELYDDIFSGPTPDFPEEDEKEQESNDALAAYFTTKAKLEAHSKAVELQEQAAQTMMMALQHMDKALIAHRTSSTLMERRALNQAKDDIQQTKRTIDQLSKLELDNGVLSRFNTEPLIRQLNSTLGDVWGRIDIKHICEEAARCASTLDDALSYARMKRTSVERELKEREFEMEEARQRLQKVREGIFERVMNEDMMQCPWDAP
;
A
#
# COMPACT_ATOMS: atom_id res chain seq x y z
N MET A 1 -19.59 47.90 8.34
CA MET A 1 -19.74 46.66 9.13
C MET A 1 -20.78 45.86 8.39
N SER A 2 -20.35 44.79 7.71
CA SER A 2 -21.28 43.86 7.08
C SER A 2 -22.23 43.35 8.16
N ASN A 3 -23.52 43.37 7.85
CA ASN A 3 -24.50 42.76 8.74
C ASN A 3 -24.49 41.27 8.40
N ILE A 4 -23.77 40.46 9.17
CA ILE A 4 -23.65 39.02 8.95
C ILE A 4 -25.03 38.35 8.82
N LYS A 5 -26.05 38.84 9.54
CA LYS A 5 -27.44 38.37 9.39
C LYS A 5 -28.03 38.65 8.00
N ALA A 6 -27.63 39.74 7.33
CA ALA A 6 -28.05 40.02 5.96
C ALA A 6 -27.37 39.09 4.95
N GLU A 7 -26.07 38.82 5.12
CA GLU A 7 -25.34 37.88 4.26
C GLU A 7 -25.88 36.44 4.40
N ILE A 8 -26.21 36.03 5.63
CA ILE A 8 -26.90 34.75 5.90
C ILE A 8 -28.24 34.66 5.16
N ARG A 9 -29.03 35.75 5.15
CA ARG A 9 -30.31 35.78 4.42
C ARG A 9 -30.10 35.60 2.92
N ASP A 10 -29.18 36.37 2.34
CA ASP A 10 -28.88 36.33 0.90
C ASP A 10 -28.36 34.95 0.47
N ALA A 11 -27.62 34.27 1.34
CA ALA A 11 -27.06 32.93 1.11
C ALA A 11 -28.01 31.76 1.41
N SER A 12 -29.14 32.00 2.08
CA SER A 12 -30.02 30.95 2.66
C SER A 12 -30.47 29.88 1.67
N HIS A 13 -30.93 30.29 0.48
CA HIS A 13 -31.37 29.36 -0.57
C HIS A 13 -30.21 28.48 -1.07
N LYS A 14 -29.03 29.08 -1.27
CA LYS A 14 -27.83 28.35 -1.72
C LYS A 14 -27.38 27.35 -0.66
N ASN A 15 -27.38 27.74 0.62
CA ASN A 15 -27.08 26.84 1.73
C ASN A 15 -28.02 25.63 1.75
N ALA A 16 -29.34 25.85 1.66
CA ALA A 16 -30.32 24.75 1.65
C ALA A 16 -30.17 23.82 0.44
N GLU A 17 -29.87 24.36 -0.74
CA GLU A 17 -29.61 23.56 -1.95
C GLU A 17 -28.36 22.68 -1.80
N LEU A 18 -27.26 23.25 -1.30
CA LEU A 18 -26.00 22.53 -1.10
C LEU A 18 -26.15 21.41 -0.07
N LEU A 19 -26.84 21.66 1.05
CA LEU A 19 -27.10 20.64 2.07
C LEU A 19 -27.96 19.49 1.54
N ARG A 20 -28.98 19.80 0.71
CA ARG A 20 -29.77 18.75 0.04
C ARG A 20 -28.91 17.90 -0.88
N LEU A 21 -28.04 18.52 -1.67
CA LEU A 21 -27.13 17.82 -2.59
C LEU A 21 -26.09 16.98 -1.84
N LEU A 22 -25.62 17.41 -0.67
CA LEU A 22 -24.79 16.59 0.21
C LEU A 22 -25.55 15.36 0.67
N ALA A 23 -26.75 15.53 1.23
CA ALA A 23 -27.59 14.41 1.68
C ALA A 23 -27.88 13.39 0.56
N GLU A 24 -28.12 13.86 -0.67
CA GLU A 24 -28.30 12.99 -1.84
C GLU A 24 -27.03 12.17 -2.19
N THR A 25 -25.84 12.66 -1.82
CA THR A 25 -24.55 12.08 -2.19
C THR A 25 -23.75 11.48 -1.02
N ASP A 26 -24.28 11.47 0.20
CA ASP A 26 -23.60 10.97 1.41
C ASP A 26 -23.13 9.50 1.29
N HIS A 27 -23.87 8.68 0.55
CA HIS A 27 -23.54 7.27 0.34
C HIS A 27 -22.40 7.04 -0.67
N ALA A 28 -21.90 8.09 -1.33
CA ALA A 28 -20.93 7.96 -2.41
C ALA A 28 -19.62 7.29 -1.98
N SER A 29 -19.10 7.69 -0.81
CA SER A 29 -17.81 7.17 -0.31
C SER A 29 -17.88 5.68 0.05
N SER A 30 -18.97 5.26 0.71
CA SER A 30 -19.19 3.86 1.08
C SER A 30 -19.43 2.98 -0.16
N SER A 31 -20.25 3.45 -1.11
CA SER A 31 -20.46 2.77 -2.39
C SER A 31 -19.17 2.62 -3.19
N HIS A 32 -18.34 3.65 -3.27
CA HIS A 32 -17.04 3.58 -3.94
C HIS A 32 -16.11 2.54 -3.29
N THR A 33 -16.01 2.54 -1.96
CA THR A 33 -15.17 1.60 -1.21
C THR A 33 -15.64 0.15 -1.40
N GLN A 34 -16.94 -0.09 -1.34
CA GLN A 34 -17.51 -1.40 -1.61
C GLN A 34 -17.20 -1.87 -3.04
N GLN A 35 -17.35 -0.99 -4.02
CA GLN A 35 -17.10 -1.32 -5.41
C GLN A 35 -15.62 -1.60 -5.69
N GLN A 36 -14.71 -0.85 -5.06
CA GLN A 36 -13.27 -1.09 -5.15
C GLN A 36 -12.89 -2.47 -4.60
N LYS A 37 -13.56 -2.92 -3.54
CA LYS A 37 -13.36 -4.26 -2.97
C LYS A 37 -13.84 -5.35 -3.93
N ILE A 38 -15.01 -5.18 -4.55
CA ILE A 38 -15.55 -6.10 -5.56
C ILE A 38 -14.57 -6.25 -6.73
N VAL A 39 -14.07 -5.13 -7.26
CA VAL A 39 -13.08 -5.14 -8.35
C VAL A 39 -11.81 -5.88 -7.91
N SER A 40 -11.26 -5.59 -6.73
CA SER A 40 -10.06 -6.26 -6.23
C SER A 40 -10.25 -7.77 -6.05
N ASP A 41 -11.42 -8.20 -5.60
CA ASP A 41 -11.71 -9.63 -5.41
C ASP A 41 -11.91 -10.34 -6.77
N LEU A 42 -12.58 -9.71 -7.74
CA LEU A 42 -12.68 -10.21 -9.12
C LEU A 42 -11.32 -10.29 -9.81
N GLU A 43 -10.42 -9.33 -9.61
CA GLU A 43 -9.05 -9.39 -10.14
C GLU A 43 -8.26 -10.58 -9.59
N LYS A 44 -8.40 -10.88 -8.28
CA LYS A 44 -7.78 -12.06 -7.68
C LYS A 44 -8.36 -13.36 -8.21
N GLU A 45 -9.68 -13.43 -8.37
CA GLU A 45 -10.35 -14.60 -8.96
C GLU A 45 -9.94 -14.80 -10.41
N LEU A 46 -9.84 -13.72 -11.18
CA LEU A 46 -9.39 -13.75 -12.55
C LEU A 46 -7.94 -14.25 -12.64
N ALA A 47 -7.04 -13.76 -11.81
CA ALA A 47 -5.65 -14.23 -11.77
C ALA A 47 -5.54 -15.72 -11.42
N ARG A 48 -6.39 -16.23 -10.51
CA ARG A 48 -6.47 -17.67 -10.20
C ARG A 48 -7.01 -18.47 -11.38
N SER A 49 -8.03 -17.95 -12.06
CA SER A 49 -8.65 -18.55 -13.24
C SER A 49 -7.67 -18.62 -14.42
N ASP A 50 -6.92 -17.54 -14.68
CA ASP A 50 -5.88 -17.47 -15.71
C ASP A 50 -4.75 -18.48 -15.42
N LYS A 51 -4.33 -18.61 -14.16
CA LYS A 51 -3.35 -19.64 -13.76
C LYS A 51 -3.88 -21.04 -14.01
N LYS A 52 -5.13 -21.33 -13.62
CA LYS A 52 -5.77 -22.64 -13.87
C LYS A 52 -5.86 -22.95 -15.36
N LEU A 53 -6.21 -21.96 -16.19
CA LEU A 53 -6.21 -22.10 -17.64
C LEU A 53 -4.83 -22.40 -18.20
N HIS A 54 -3.79 -21.74 -17.68
CA HIS A 54 -2.42 -22.02 -18.06
C HIS A 54 -2.00 -23.45 -17.73
N ASP A 55 -2.30 -23.92 -16.52
CA ASP A 55 -1.98 -25.27 -16.07
C ASP A 55 -2.73 -26.33 -16.90
N LEU A 56 -4.03 -26.13 -17.17
CA LEU A 56 -4.83 -27.00 -18.03
C LEU A 56 -4.33 -27.02 -19.48
N ASP A 57 -3.85 -25.89 -20.00
CA ASP A 57 -3.30 -25.84 -21.36
C ASP A 57 -1.97 -26.59 -21.46
N GLN A 58 -1.11 -26.49 -20.43
CA GLN A 58 0.11 -27.30 -20.35
C GLN A 58 -0.21 -28.80 -20.29
N GLU A 59 -1.19 -29.20 -19.48
CA GLU A 59 -1.66 -30.58 -19.38
C GLU A 59 -2.24 -31.06 -20.71
N ARG A 60 -3.06 -30.25 -21.36
CA ARG A 60 -3.63 -30.54 -22.69
C ARG A 60 -2.53 -30.80 -23.72
N LEU A 61 -1.48 -29.98 -23.74
CA LEU A 61 -0.34 -30.16 -24.64
C LEU A 61 0.45 -31.44 -24.33
N ALA A 62 0.65 -31.76 -23.04
CA ALA A 62 1.31 -32.99 -22.61
C ALA A 62 0.49 -34.24 -23.00
N ASN A 63 -0.82 -34.22 -22.77
CA ASN A 63 -1.75 -35.29 -23.13
C ASN A 63 -1.82 -35.47 -24.65
N LEU A 64 -1.86 -34.37 -25.42
CA LEU A 64 -1.82 -34.41 -26.88
C LEU A 64 -0.51 -35.02 -27.41
N GLN A 65 0.64 -34.68 -26.82
CA GLN A 65 1.93 -35.26 -27.21
C GLN A 65 1.98 -36.76 -26.90
N THR A 66 1.46 -37.17 -25.74
CA THR A 66 1.40 -38.57 -25.33
C THR A 66 0.48 -39.35 -26.27
N TYR A 67 -0.75 -38.88 -26.48
CA TYR A 67 -1.71 -39.45 -27.41
C TYR A 67 -1.14 -39.61 -28.84
N LYS A 68 -0.47 -38.57 -29.38
CA LYS A 68 0.19 -38.64 -30.70
C LYS A 68 1.30 -39.69 -30.73
N LYS A 69 2.16 -39.74 -29.70
CA LYS A 69 3.20 -40.77 -29.57
C LYS A 69 2.62 -42.19 -29.50
N TYR A 70 1.48 -42.35 -28.84
CA TYR A 70 0.79 -43.64 -28.76
C TYR A 70 0.15 -44.06 -30.08
N ARG A 71 -0.51 -43.14 -30.79
CA ARG A 71 -1.16 -43.40 -32.08
C ARG A 71 -0.15 -43.72 -33.20
N ASP A 72 0.97 -43.00 -33.25
CA ASP A 72 1.86 -42.99 -34.41
C ASP A 72 3.12 -43.89 -34.25
N SER A 73 3.32 -44.55 -33.10
CA SER A 73 4.52 -45.36 -32.86
C SER A 73 4.54 -46.72 -33.60
N HIS A 74 5.39 -46.82 -34.61
CA HIS A 74 5.64 -48.05 -35.39
C HIS A 74 6.23 -49.19 -34.53
N PHE A 75 7.07 -48.86 -33.54
CA PHE A 75 7.64 -49.83 -32.59
C PHE A 75 6.55 -50.52 -31.75
N ARG A 76 5.47 -49.79 -31.43
CA ARG A 76 4.31 -50.36 -30.73
C ARG A 76 3.43 -51.22 -31.61
N LYS A 77 3.17 -50.82 -32.85
CA LYS A 77 2.46 -51.67 -33.83
C LYS A 77 3.18 -53.01 -34.01
N PHE A 78 4.52 -52.99 -34.00
CA PHE A 78 5.35 -54.18 -34.02
C PHE A 78 5.21 -55.03 -32.74
N LEU A 79 5.31 -54.44 -31.54
CA LEU A 79 5.11 -55.13 -30.26
C LEU A 79 3.71 -55.72 -30.07
N ILE A 80 2.66 -55.04 -30.52
CA ILE A 80 1.27 -55.54 -30.50
C ILE A 80 1.16 -56.80 -31.37
N THR A 81 1.78 -56.78 -32.54
CA THR A 81 1.79 -57.90 -33.49
C THR A 81 2.61 -59.08 -32.96
N ALA A 82 3.76 -58.80 -32.31
CA ALA A 82 4.64 -59.83 -31.78
C ALA A 82 4.17 -60.45 -30.44
N SER A 83 3.50 -59.68 -29.57
CA SER A 83 3.12 -60.13 -28.21
C SER A 83 1.69 -60.64 -28.07
N GLY A 84 0.82 -60.40 -29.05
CA GLY A 84 -0.59 -60.84 -29.03
C GLY A 84 -1.50 -60.13 -28.02
N LYS A 85 -0.98 -59.22 -27.19
CA LYS A 85 -1.72 -58.54 -26.10
C LYS A 85 -2.56 -57.33 -26.56
N LYS A 86 -3.41 -57.50 -27.59
CA LYS A 86 -4.19 -56.40 -28.19
C LYS A 86 -5.08 -55.64 -27.20
N GLU A 87 -5.74 -56.34 -26.28
CA GLU A 87 -6.65 -55.73 -25.29
C GLU A 87 -5.94 -54.81 -24.29
N TRP A 88 -4.73 -55.14 -23.86
CA TRP A 88 -3.95 -54.29 -22.96
C TRP A 88 -3.57 -52.96 -23.62
N PHE A 89 -3.20 -52.99 -24.91
CA PHE A 89 -2.90 -51.74 -25.64
C PHE A 89 -4.15 -50.92 -25.95
N ALA A 90 -5.29 -51.58 -26.24
CA ALA A 90 -6.57 -50.91 -26.43
C ALA A 90 -7.05 -50.21 -25.16
N SER A 91 -6.83 -50.81 -23.97
CA SER A 91 -7.20 -50.18 -22.70
C SER A 91 -6.35 -48.94 -22.39
N ILE A 92 -5.05 -48.95 -22.71
CA ILE A 92 -4.19 -47.78 -22.54
C ILE A 92 -4.58 -46.67 -23.52
N ALA A 93 -4.85 -47.00 -24.79
CA ALA A 93 -5.31 -46.01 -25.77
C ALA A 93 -6.66 -45.38 -25.39
N GLY A 94 -7.60 -46.18 -24.90
CA GLY A 94 -8.89 -45.68 -24.41
C GLY A 94 -8.75 -44.78 -23.17
N ARG A 95 -7.81 -45.10 -22.28
CA ARG A 95 -7.49 -44.24 -21.12
C ARG A 95 -6.92 -42.89 -21.53
N GLU A 96 -5.97 -42.87 -22.47
CA GLU A 96 -5.38 -41.61 -22.95
C GLU A 96 -6.35 -40.73 -23.72
N GLU A 97 -7.25 -41.35 -24.48
CA GLU A 97 -8.34 -40.64 -25.15
C GLU A 97 -9.30 -40.02 -24.13
N GLN A 98 -9.67 -40.77 -23.09
CA GLN A 98 -10.50 -40.27 -21.99
C GLN A 98 -9.81 -39.11 -21.25
N ASP A 99 -8.55 -39.27 -20.87
CA ASP A 99 -7.76 -38.23 -20.18
C ASP A 99 -7.68 -36.95 -21.04
N TYR A 100 -7.46 -37.08 -22.36
CA TYR A 100 -7.43 -35.93 -23.28
C TYR A 100 -8.80 -35.21 -23.37
N PHE A 101 -9.89 -35.96 -23.53
CA PHE A 101 -11.24 -35.37 -23.60
C PHE A 101 -11.66 -34.72 -22.28
N GLU A 102 -11.28 -35.32 -21.14
CA GLU A 102 -11.52 -34.73 -19.82
C GLU A 102 -10.77 -33.40 -19.67
N THR A 103 -9.46 -33.35 -19.99
CA THR A 103 -8.71 -32.08 -19.97
C THR A 103 -9.32 -31.03 -20.91
N LEU A 104 -9.81 -31.45 -22.09
CA LEU A 104 -10.44 -30.54 -23.05
C LEU A 104 -11.76 -29.96 -22.50
N GLN A 105 -12.61 -30.79 -21.89
CA GLN A 105 -13.85 -30.35 -21.26
C GLN A 105 -13.57 -29.39 -20.09
N GLN A 106 -12.60 -29.73 -19.24
CA GLN A 106 -12.20 -28.87 -18.12
C GLN A 106 -11.64 -27.53 -18.61
N THR A 107 -10.85 -27.55 -19.69
CA THR A 107 -10.34 -26.32 -20.33
C THR A 107 -11.48 -25.45 -20.82
N HIS A 108 -12.47 -26.03 -21.50
CA HIS A 108 -13.62 -25.28 -22.01
C HIS A 108 -14.44 -24.64 -20.87
N GLN A 109 -14.74 -25.40 -19.81
CA GLN A 109 -15.46 -24.88 -18.64
C GLN A 109 -14.67 -23.76 -17.94
N ALA A 110 -13.35 -23.93 -17.81
CA ALA A 110 -12.49 -22.89 -17.25
C ALA A 110 -12.46 -21.63 -18.13
N GLN A 111 -12.52 -21.77 -19.46
CA GLN A 111 -12.58 -20.64 -20.40
C GLN A 111 -13.89 -19.87 -20.28
N GLU A 112 -15.03 -20.56 -20.18
CA GLU A 112 -16.34 -19.93 -19.96
C GLU A 112 -16.41 -19.22 -18.60
N HIS A 113 -15.87 -19.84 -17.55
CA HIS A 113 -15.79 -19.19 -16.25
C HIS A 113 -14.90 -17.93 -16.29
N ASN A 114 -13.74 -18.01 -16.96
CA ASN A 114 -12.84 -16.86 -17.14
C ASN A 114 -13.47 -15.72 -17.95
N SER A 115 -14.19 -16.04 -19.04
CA SER A 115 -14.89 -15.02 -19.82
C SER A 115 -16.00 -14.34 -19.02
N THR A 116 -16.72 -15.11 -18.19
CA THR A 116 -17.73 -14.57 -17.27
C THR A 116 -17.10 -13.63 -16.25
N LEU A 117 -15.97 -14.02 -15.63
CA LEU A 117 -15.24 -13.16 -14.70
C LEU A 117 -14.75 -11.86 -15.36
N LYS A 118 -14.30 -11.92 -16.62
CA LYS A 118 -13.89 -10.73 -17.38
C LYS A 118 -15.08 -9.79 -17.64
N ALA A 119 -16.23 -10.33 -17.99
CA ALA A 119 -17.45 -9.53 -18.20
C ALA A 119 -17.90 -8.86 -16.89
N GLN A 120 -17.92 -9.62 -15.78
CA GLN A 120 -18.23 -9.09 -14.44
C GLN A 120 -17.24 -8.01 -14.01
N LEU A 121 -15.93 -8.18 -14.29
CA LEU A 121 -14.91 -7.18 -13.98
C LEU A 121 -15.14 -5.90 -14.78
N ALA A 122 -15.47 -5.99 -16.07
CA ALA A 122 -15.74 -4.82 -16.91
C ALA A 122 -16.98 -4.04 -16.43
N GLU A 123 -18.05 -4.75 -16.06
CA GLU A 123 -19.24 -4.15 -15.46
C GLU A 123 -18.91 -3.50 -14.12
N ALA A 124 -18.16 -4.20 -13.25
CA ALA A 124 -17.75 -3.68 -11.96
C ALA A 124 -16.85 -2.44 -12.07
N GLN A 125 -15.98 -2.37 -13.08
CA GLN A 125 -15.17 -1.19 -13.37
C GLN A 125 -16.01 0.01 -13.83
N THR A 126 -17.06 -0.24 -14.62
CA THR A 126 -17.99 0.80 -15.06
C THR A 126 -18.75 1.39 -13.86
N THR A 127 -19.22 0.53 -12.97
CA THR A 127 -19.87 0.95 -11.71
C THR A 127 -18.89 1.65 -10.76
N LEU A 128 -17.62 1.25 -10.74
CA LEU A 128 -16.59 1.93 -9.95
C LEU A 128 -16.41 3.37 -10.43
N GLN A 129 -16.37 3.58 -11.76
CA GLN A 129 -16.25 4.90 -12.35
C GLN A 129 -17.47 5.78 -12.02
N SER A 130 -18.69 5.22 -12.05
CA SER A 130 -19.89 5.98 -11.68
C SER A 130 -19.88 6.36 -10.19
N ALA A 131 -19.49 5.45 -9.30
CA ALA A 131 -19.33 5.72 -7.88
C ALA A 131 -18.23 6.78 -7.63
N GLN A 132 -17.12 6.74 -8.37
CA GLN A 132 -16.07 7.74 -8.30
C GLN A 132 -16.57 9.13 -8.73
N ASN A 133 -17.37 9.22 -9.81
CA ASN A 133 -17.99 10.47 -10.22
C ASN A 133 -18.91 11.04 -9.14
N LEU A 134 -19.66 10.17 -8.45
CA LEU A 134 -20.51 10.57 -7.33
C LEU A 134 -19.69 11.12 -6.16
N VAL A 135 -18.56 10.49 -5.82
CA VAL A 135 -17.61 10.99 -4.81
C VAL A 135 -17.06 12.37 -5.19
N GLN A 136 -16.71 12.57 -6.46
CA GLN A 136 -16.23 13.86 -6.93
C GLN A 136 -17.32 14.94 -6.84
N ARG A 137 -18.57 14.59 -7.17
CA ARG A 137 -19.72 15.49 -7.00
C ARG A 137 -19.92 15.85 -5.53
N HIS A 138 -19.95 14.88 -4.63
CA HIS A 138 -20.06 15.10 -3.18
C HIS A 138 -18.97 16.06 -2.68
N ARG A 139 -17.71 15.80 -3.04
CA ARG A 139 -16.58 16.69 -2.69
C ARG A 139 -16.71 18.09 -3.28
N GLY A 140 -17.21 18.21 -4.51
CA GLY A 140 -17.44 19.50 -5.15
C GLY A 140 -18.51 20.32 -4.42
N VAL A 141 -19.61 19.69 -4.02
CA VAL A 141 -20.68 20.33 -3.23
C VAL A 141 -20.16 20.73 -1.85
N GLN A 142 -19.38 19.87 -1.18
CA GLN A 142 -18.79 20.19 0.11
C GLN A 142 -17.90 21.44 0.03
N ARG A 143 -17.04 21.55 -1.00
CA ARG A 143 -16.21 22.75 -1.20
C ARG A 143 -17.04 24.01 -1.41
N GLN A 144 -18.12 23.93 -2.19
CA GLN A 144 -19.00 25.08 -2.40
C GLN A 144 -19.69 25.52 -1.11
N LEU A 145 -19.96 24.58 -0.20
CA LEU A 145 -20.51 24.87 1.12
C LEU A 145 -19.45 25.50 2.04
N ASP A 146 -18.23 24.95 2.04
CA ASP A 146 -17.11 25.52 2.79
C ASP A 146 -16.83 26.96 2.32
N GLU A 147 -16.74 27.20 1.00
CA GLU A 147 -16.56 28.54 0.41
C GLU A 147 -17.68 29.50 0.82
N LEU A 148 -18.94 29.04 0.81
CA LEU A 148 -20.07 29.85 1.24
C LEU A 148 -19.95 30.23 2.72
N TYR A 149 -19.51 29.30 3.57
CA TYR A 149 -19.34 29.59 4.99
C TYR A 149 -18.12 30.47 5.26
N ASP A 150 -17.01 30.25 4.57
CA ASP A 150 -15.83 31.10 4.71
C ASP A 150 -16.12 32.55 4.28
N ASP A 151 -16.94 32.74 3.25
CA ASP A 151 -17.36 34.08 2.82
C ASP A 151 -18.17 34.82 3.90
N ILE A 152 -19.02 34.10 4.65
CA ILE A 152 -19.98 34.68 5.63
C ILE A 152 -19.39 34.79 7.03
N PHE A 153 -18.65 33.77 7.46
CA PHE A 153 -18.09 33.63 8.80
C PHE A 153 -16.59 33.98 8.83
N SER A 154 -16.06 34.65 7.80
CA SER A 154 -14.65 35.07 7.82
C SER A 154 -14.41 36.17 8.86
N GLY A 155 -13.76 35.79 9.95
CA GLY A 155 -13.38 36.69 11.04
C GLY A 155 -14.35 36.63 12.21
N PRO A 156 -14.15 37.46 13.25
CA PRO A 156 -14.92 37.35 14.48
C PRO A 156 -16.41 37.56 14.21
N THR A 157 -17.24 36.72 14.82
CA THR A 157 -18.71 36.79 14.73
C THR A 157 -19.33 37.13 16.09
N PRO A 158 -19.31 38.42 16.52
CA PRO A 158 -19.75 38.81 17.87
C PRO A 158 -21.21 38.44 18.19
N ASP A 159 -22.06 38.34 17.17
CA ASP A 159 -23.47 37.96 17.31
C ASP A 159 -23.66 36.43 17.47
N PHE A 160 -22.61 35.64 17.20
CA PHE A 160 -22.60 34.17 17.20
C PHE A 160 -21.33 33.60 17.86
N PRO A 161 -21.06 33.88 19.15
CA PRO A 161 -19.83 33.44 19.81
C PRO A 161 -19.66 31.90 19.86
N GLU A 162 -20.76 31.14 19.80
CA GLU A 162 -20.69 29.68 19.67
C GLU A 162 -20.09 29.20 18.34
N GLU A 163 -20.13 30.01 17.29
CA GLU A 163 -19.53 29.70 15.98
C GLU A 163 -18.01 29.89 16.07
N ASP A 164 -17.57 31.04 16.58
CA ASP A 164 -16.15 31.35 16.81
C ASP A 164 -15.46 30.26 17.67
N GLU A 165 -16.13 29.78 18.73
CA GLU A 165 -15.62 28.70 19.59
C GLU A 165 -15.41 27.39 18.79
N LYS A 166 -16.37 27.04 17.92
CA LYS A 166 -16.28 25.82 17.10
C LYS A 166 -15.31 25.96 15.94
N GLU A 167 -15.14 27.16 15.40
CA GLU A 167 -14.12 27.45 14.39
C GLU A 167 -12.74 27.21 14.99
N GLN A 168 -12.50 27.69 16.22
CA GLN A 168 -11.26 27.46 16.92
C GLN A 168 -11.01 25.97 17.19
N GLU A 169 -12.01 25.23 17.69
CA GLU A 169 -11.90 23.76 17.90
C GLU A 169 -11.54 23.03 16.60
N SER A 170 -12.18 23.39 15.48
CA SER A 170 -11.92 22.81 14.16
C SER A 170 -10.49 23.12 13.68
N ASN A 171 -10.04 24.36 13.84
CA ASN A 171 -8.69 24.80 13.48
C ASN A 171 -7.60 24.09 14.31
N ASP A 172 -7.84 23.93 15.62
CA ASP A 172 -6.92 23.20 16.51
C ASP A 172 -6.83 21.71 16.13
N ALA A 173 -7.96 21.08 15.81
CA ALA A 173 -8.00 19.69 15.34
C ALA A 173 -7.28 19.51 13.99
N LEU A 174 -7.46 20.45 13.06
CA LEU A 174 -6.78 20.47 11.77
C LEU A 174 -5.25 20.63 11.93
N ALA A 175 -4.82 21.53 12.82
CA ALA A 175 -3.41 21.71 13.13
C ALA A 175 -2.78 20.46 13.76
N ALA A 176 -3.51 19.78 14.66
CA ALA A 176 -3.09 18.52 15.26
C ALA A 176 -2.97 17.40 14.22
N TYR A 177 -3.92 17.31 13.28
CA TYR A 177 -3.86 16.38 12.15
C TYR A 177 -2.62 16.61 11.28
N PHE A 178 -2.37 17.84 10.82
CA PHE A 178 -1.20 18.13 9.99
C PHE A 178 0.13 17.91 10.70
N THR A 179 0.19 18.24 12.00
CA THR A 179 1.37 17.95 12.83
C THR A 179 1.64 16.45 12.89
N THR A 180 0.60 15.64 13.09
CA THR A 180 0.72 14.17 13.15
C THR A 180 1.06 13.58 11.79
N LYS A 181 0.52 14.14 10.71
CA LYS A 181 0.85 13.76 9.33
C LYS A 181 2.32 14.01 9.02
N ALA A 182 2.85 15.18 9.38
CA ALA A 182 4.27 15.49 9.22
C ALA A 182 5.17 14.53 10.01
N LYS A 183 4.77 14.14 11.23
CA LYS A 183 5.45 13.08 12.00
C LYS A 183 5.44 11.73 11.26
N LEU A 184 4.30 11.34 10.68
CA LEU A 184 4.20 10.08 9.93
C LEU A 184 5.12 10.08 8.71
N GLU A 185 5.21 11.20 7.99
CA GLU A 185 6.11 11.37 6.85
C GLU A 185 7.57 11.23 7.28
N ALA A 186 7.97 11.87 8.38
CA ALA A 186 9.32 11.74 8.95
C ALA A 186 9.63 10.29 9.35
N HIS A 187 8.72 9.60 10.05
CA HIS A 187 8.89 8.20 10.42
C HIS A 187 8.89 7.25 9.21
N SER A 188 8.14 7.57 8.16
CA SER A 188 8.15 6.80 6.92
C SER A 188 9.49 6.93 6.21
N LYS A 189 10.06 8.15 6.17
CA LYS A 189 11.40 8.37 5.63
C LYS A 189 12.48 7.67 6.45
N ALA A 190 12.33 7.63 7.77
CA ALA A 190 13.24 6.91 8.65
C ALA A 190 13.25 5.40 8.35
N VAL A 191 12.08 4.79 8.20
CA VAL A 191 11.96 3.37 7.83
C VAL A 191 12.62 3.11 6.47
N GLU A 192 12.37 3.94 5.46
CA GLU A 192 13.00 3.81 4.12
C GLU A 192 14.53 3.82 4.20
N LEU A 193 15.11 4.78 4.95
CA LEU A 193 16.56 4.88 5.14
C LEU A 193 17.11 3.67 5.91
N GLN A 194 16.40 3.18 6.92
CA GLN A 194 16.82 1.99 7.67
C GLN A 194 16.72 0.71 6.85
N GLU A 195 15.72 0.57 5.98
CA GLU A 195 15.63 -0.55 5.03
C GLU A 195 16.81 -0.54 4.07
N GLN A 196 17.17 0.63 3.54
CA GLN A 196 18.35 0.80 2.70
C GLN A 196 19.65 0.47 3.46
N ALA A 197 19.76 0.91 4.73
CA ALA A 197 20.91 0.61 5.58
C ALA A 197 21.04 -0.89 5.89
N ALA A 198 19.93 -1.55 6.22
CA ALA A 198 19.88 -3.00 6.48
C ALA A 198 20.23 -3.79 5.21
N GLN A 199 19.68 -3.42 4.05
CA GLN A 199 19.95 -4.09 2.79
C GLN A 199 21.43 -3.96 2.39
N THR A 200 22.02 -2.77 2.51
CA THR A 200 23.45 -2.54 2.23
C THR A 200 24.35 -3.32 3.19
N MET A 201 24.00 -3.40 4.47
CA MET A 201 24.73 -4.21 5.44
C MET A 201 24.61 -5.72 5.15
N MET A 202 23.45 -6.20 4.68
CA MET A 202 23.30 -7.58 4.23
C MET A 202 24.18 -7.90 3.02
N MET A 203 24.34 -6.96 2.08
CA MET A 203 25.28 -7.11 0.97
C MET A 203 26.72 -7.19 1.50
N ALA A 204 27.10 -6.33 2.44
CA ALA A 204 28.41 -6.39 3.08
C ALA A 204 28.68 -7.77 3.69
N LEU A 205 27.71 -8.36 4.38
CA LEU A 205 27.82 -9.72 4.93
C LEU A 205 28.03 -10.78 3.83
N GLN A 206 27.29 -10.71 2.73
CA GLN A 206 27.51 -11.63 1.60
C GLN A 206 28.91 -11.49 1.00
N HIS A 207 29.44 -10.27 0.93
CA HIS A 207 30.80 -10.01 0.50
C HIS A 207 31.83 -10.55 1.51
N MET A 208 31.56 -10.46 2.81
CA MET A 208 32.39 -11.07 3.85
C MET A 208 32.39 -12.60 3.80
N ASP A 209 31.24 -13.24 3.55
CA ASP A 209 31.16 -14.69 3.37
C ASP A 209 31.96 -15.16 2.15
N LYS A 210 31.87 -14.41 1.04
CA LYS A 210 32.71 -14.65 -0.14
C LYS A 210 34.21 -14.51 0.17
N ALA A 211 34.58 -13.50 0.97
CA ALA A 211 35.97 -13.34 1.41
C ALA A 211 36.44 -14.52 2.27
N LEU A 212 35.59 -15.01 3.18
CA LEU A 212 35.89 -16.15 4.04
C LEU A 212 36.03 -17.46 3.25
N ILE A 213 35.20 -17.69 2.23
CA ILE A 213 35.34 -18.82 1.30
C ILE A 213 36.64 -18.70 0.48
N ALA A 214 36.93 -17.51 -0.04
CA ALA A 214 38.16 -17.25 -0.81
C ALA A 214 39.41 -17.45 0.05
N HIS A 215 39.37 -17.04 1.32
CA HIS A 215 40.42 -17.25 2.30
C HIS A 215 40.68 -18.75 2.54
N ARG A 216 39.61 -19.54 2.76
CA ARG A 216 39.70 -21.01 2.91
C ARG A 216 40.27 -21.72 1.69
N THR A 217 40.01 -21.19 0.50
CA THR A 217 40.51 -21.73 -0.78
C THR A 217 41.86 -21.12 -1.20
N SER A 218 42.48 -20.30 -0.34
CA SER A 218 43.76 -19.60 -0.59
C SER A 218 43.76 -18.70 -1.84
N SER A 219 42.60 -18.17 -2.22
CA SER A 219 42.43 -17.26 -3.36
C SER A 219 42.55 -15.80 -2.92
N THR A 220 43.79 -15.32 -2.79
CA THR A 220 44.12 -14.00 -2.23
C THR A 220 43.51 -12.82 -3.00
N LEU A 221 43.45 -12.90 -4.34
CA LEU A 221 42.85 -11.86 -5.18
C LEU A 221 41.33 -11.76 -4.99
N MET A 222 40.65 -12.92 -4.87
CA MET A 222 39.21 -12.96 -4.64
C MET A 222 38.86 -12.47 -3.24
N GLU A 223 39.64 -12.87 -2.24
CA GLU A 223 39.51 -12.41 -0.84
C GLU A 223 39.61 -10.88 -0.77
N ARG A 224 40.68 -10.30 -1.31
CA ARG A 224 40.87 -8.83 -1.31
C ARG A 224 39.77 -8.09 -2.03
N ARG A 225 39.29 -8.60 -3.17
CA ARG A 225 38.19 -7.99 -3.90
C ARG A 225 36.92 -8.00 -3.06
N ALA A 226 36.59 -9.14 -2.45
CA ALA A 226 35.39 -9.28 -1.63
C ALA A 226 35.45 -8.40 -0.37
N LEU A 227 36.61 -8.29 0.29
CA LEU A 227 36.79 -7.38 1.44
C LEU A 227 36.67 -5.90 1.07
N ASN A 228 37.18 -5.48 -0.09
CA ASN A 228 36.97 -4.10 -0.56
C ASN A 228 35.50 -3.80 -0.82
N GLN A 229 34.77 -4.73 -1.45
CA GLN A 229 33.33 -4.58 -1.68
C GLN A 229 32.55 -4.49 -0.36
N ALA A 230 32.86 -5.36 0.61
CA ALA A 230 32.24 -5.30 1.94
C ALA A 230 32.51 -3.95 2.63
N LYS A 231 33.72 -3.42 2.50
CA LYS A 231 34.09 -2.10 3.04
C LYS A 231 33.28 -0.98 2.40
N ASP A 232 33.13 -0.99 1.08
CA ASP A 232 32.34 0.02 0.35
C ASP A 232 30.87 0.00 0.80
N ASP A 233 30.29 -1.19 0.94
CA ASP A 233 28.93 -1.37 1.44
C ASP A 233 28.76 -0.85 2.88
N ILE A 234 29.71 -1.16 3.79
CA ILE A 234 29.67 -0.65 5.18
C ILE A 234 29.77 0.88 5.23
N GLN A 235 30.60 1.48 4.38
CA GLN A 235 30.69 2.93 4.27
C GLN A 235 29.37 3.54 3.75
N GLN A 236 28.71 2.88 2.80
CA GLN A 236 27.40 3.29 2.33
C GLN A 236 26.36 3.21 3.45
N THR A 237 26.31 2.10 4.21
CA THR A 237 25.43 1.97 5.37
C THR A 237 25.64 3.11 6.37
N LYS A 238 26.89 3.45 6.67
CA LYS A 238 27.22 4.59 7.55
C LYS A 238 26.66 5.90 7.02
N ARG A 239 26.84 6.20 5.73
CA ARG A 239 26.31 7.43 5.11
C ARG A 239 24.78 7.52 5.20
N THR A 240 24.08 6.40 4.98
CA THR A 240 22.62 6.35 5.11
C THR A 240 22.17 6.60 6.56
N ILE A 241 22.92 6.11 7.54
CA ILE A 241 22.65 6.33 8.96
C ILE A 241 22.95 7.78 9.37
N ASP A 242 23.98 8.39 8.82
CA ASP A 242 24.26 9.82 9.00
C ASP A 242 23.17 10.72 8.38
N GLN A 243 22.47 10.24 7.34
CA GLN A 243 21.28 10.92 6.81
C GLN A 243 20.08 10.76 7.75
N LEU A 244 19.89 9.56 8.31
CA LEU A 244 18.85 9.27 9.29
C LEU A 244 18.98 10.12 10.55
N SER A 245 20.21 10.34 11.05
CA SER A 245 20.44 11.15 12.25
C SER A 245 20.04 12.62 12.09
N LYS A 246 19.92 13.13 10.85
CA LYS A 246 19.47 14.50 10.56
C LYS A 246 17.96 14.69 10.68
N LEU A 247 17.19 13.61 10.77
CA LEU A 247 15.73 13.68 10.92
C LEU A 247 15.29 13.99 12.35
N GLU A 248 16.22 14.07 13.32
CA GLU A 248 15.96 14.41 14.74
C GLU A 248 14.87 13.56 15.41
N LEU A 249 14.72 12.31 14.96
CA LEU A 249 13.75 11.35 15.52
C LEU A 249 14.35 10.58 16.71
N ASP A 250 13.47 10.02 17.55
CA ASP A 250 13.86 9.05 18.57
C ASP A 250 14.37 7.77 17.90
N ASN A 251 15.70 7.70 17.79
CA ASN A 251 16.41 6.65 17.08
C ASN A 251 16.62 5.40 17.94
N GLY A 252 16.19 5.38 19.21
CA GLY A 252 16.15 4.20 20.08
C GLY A 252 17.38 3.28 19.97
N VAL A 253 17.17 2.07 19.44
CA VAL A 253 18.18 0.99 19.29
C VAL A 253 19.35 1.38 18.37
N LEU A 254 19.13 2.30 17.44
CA LEU A 254 20.14 2.78 16.50
C LEU A 254 21.29 3.54 17.20
N SER A 255 21.08 4.02 18.43
CA SER A 255 22.15 4.58 19.29
C SER A 255 23.30 3.60 19.57
N ARG A 256 23.04 2.29 19.43
CA ARG A 256 24.04 1.22 19.62
C ARG A 256 24.80 0.89 18.35
N PHE A 257 24.36 1.40 17.19
CA PHE A 257 24.98 1.12 15.92
C PHE A 257 26.33 1.83 15.82
N ASN A 258 27.40 1.06 15.62
CA ASN A 258 28.75 1.61 15.47
C ASN A 258 29.58 0.76 14.49
N THR A 259 29.94 1.34 13.35
CA THR A 259 30.78 0.71 12.32
C THR A 259 32.26 1.07 12.41
N GLU A 260 32.66 1.96 13.32
CA GLU A 260 34.06 2.38 13.46
C GLU A 260 35.04 1.23 13.79
N PRO A 261 34.72 0.29 14.71
CA PRO A 261 35.58 -0.86 14.96
C PRO A 261 35.75 -1.73 13.70
N LEU A 262 34.63 -1.97 13.00
CA LEU A 262 34.58 -2.80 11.82
C LEU A 262 35.39 -2.23 10.65
N ILE A 263 35.26 -0.92 10.38
CA ILE A 263 36.02 -0.22 9.33
C ILE A 263 37.52 -0.23 9.66
N ARG A 264 37.88 -0.04 10.93
CA ARG A 264 39.28 -0.08 11.37
C ARG A 264 39.90 -1.45 11.16
N GLN A 265 39.21 -2.52 11.55
CA GLN A 265 39.67 -3.90 11.34
C GLN A 265 39.82 -4.23 9.85
N LEU A 266 38.84 -3.86 9.02
CA LEU A 266 38.92 -4.04 7.57
C LEU A 266 40.11 -3.31 6.95
N ASN A 267 40.39 -2.07 7.38
CA ASN A 267 41.54 -1.32 6.88
C ASN A 267 42.88 -1.96 7.28
N SER A 268 42.97 -2.51 8.51
CA SER A 268 44.15 -3.27 8.94
C SER A 268 44.34 -4.52 8.07
N THR A 269 43.28 -5.30 7.87
CA THR A 269 43.32 -6.54 7.07
C THR A 269 43.65 -6.29 5.61
N LEU A 270 43.16 -5.19 5.03
CA LEU A 270 43.49 -4.80 3.66
C LEU A 270 44.91 -4.24 3.51
N GLY A 271 45.46 -3.64 4.57
CA GLY A 271 46.80 -3.05 4.62
C GLY A 271 47.91 -4.04 5.00
N ASP A 272 47.60 -5.06 5.78
CA ASP A 272 48.57 -6.05 6.24
C ASP A 272 49.02 -6.97 5.10
N VAL A 273 50.35 -7.07 4.94
CA VAL A 273 51.00 -7.95 3.94
C VAL A 273 51.46 -9.27 4.57
N TRP A 274 51.54 -9.37 5.92
CA TRP A 274 52.21 -10.50 6.61
C TRP A 274 51.60 -10.97 7.95
N GLY A 275 50.41 -10.51 8.36
CA GLY A 275 49.84 -10.78 9.69
C GLY A 275 48.63 -11.71 9.70
N ARG A 276 48.47 -12.52 10.75
CA ARG A 276 47.34 -13.46 10.97
C ARG A 276 46.00 -12.73 10.84
N ILE A 277 45.31 -13.03 9.74
CA ILE A 277 44.01 -12.48 9.40
C ILE A 277 42.93 -13.20 10.21
N ASP A 278 42.18 -12.46 11.05
CA ASP A 278 40.97 -12.98 11.69
C ASP A 278 39.71 -12.48 10.96
N ILE A 279 39.55 -12.89 9.70
CA ILE A 279 38.34 -12.61 8.90
C ILE A 279 37.08 -13.08 9.64
N LYS A 280 37.19 -14.15 10.44
CA LYS A 280 36.05 -14.67 11.20
C LYS A 280 35.56 -13.63 12.21
N HIS A 281 36.47 -12.99 12.95
CA HIS A 281 36.11 -11.93 13.89
C HIS A 281 35.42 -10.73 13.19
N ILE A 282 35.92 -10.34 12.02
CA ILE A 282 35.33 -9.25 11.22
C ILE A 282 33.90 -9.61 10.77
N CYS A 283 33.68 -10.86 10.32
CA CYS A 283 32.33 -11.35 9.99
C CYS A 283 31.39 -11.32 11.20
N GLU A 284 31.88 -11.71 12.38
CA GLU A 284 31.10 -11.68 13.63
C GLU A 284 30.75 -10.25 14.05
N GLU A 285 31.64 -9.27 13.86
CA GLU A 285 31.35 -7.85 14.08
C GLU A 285 30.32 -7.29 13.09
N ALA A 286 30.44 -7.62 11.82
CA ALA A 286 29.47 -7.21 10.82
C ALA A 286 28.09 -7.82 11.08
N ALA A 287 28.03 -9.10 11.52
CA ALA A 287 26.78 -9.76 11.88
C ALA A 287 26.10 -9.07 13.07
N ARG A 288 26.88 -8.63 14.08
CA ARG A 288 26.35 -7.82 15.19
C ARG A 288 25.79 -6.47 14.72
N CYS A 289 26.49 -5.79 13.80
CA CYS A 289 26.00 -4.53 13.22
C CYS A 289 24.69 -4.74 12.44
N ALA A 290 24.61 -5.81 11.64
CA ALA A 290 23.41 -6.18 10.89
C ALA A 290 22.23 -6.48 11.82
N SER A 291 22.44 -7.27 12.88
CA SER A 291 21.42 -7.55 13.88
C SER A 291 20.90 -6.27 14.55
N THR A 292 21.80 -5.34 14.88
CA THR A 292 21.43 -4.05 15.48
C THR A 292 20.56 -3.20 14.54
N LEU A 293 20.84 -3.25 13.23
CA LEU A 293 20.02 -2.57 12.22
C LEU A 293 18.66 -3.21 12.04
N ASP A 294 18.56 -4.54 12.10
CA ASP A 294 17.29 -5.25 12.02
C ASP A 294 16.39 -4.95 13.23
N ASP A 295 16.97 -4.92 14.43
CA ASP A 295 16.27 -4.50 15.65
C ASP A 295 15.79 -3.04 15.55
N ALA A 296 16.64 -2.14 15.04
CA ALA A 296 16.31 -0.73 14.86
C ALA A 296 15.22 -0.51 13.80
N LEU A 297 15.26 -1.28 12.71
CA LEU A 297 14.23 -1.27 11.66
C LEU A 297 12.89 -1.77 12.20
N SER A 298 12.91 -2.86 12.98
CA SER A 298 11.72 -3.40 13.64
C SER A 298 11.09 -2.37 14.58
N TYR A 299 11.91 -1.70 15.39
CA TYR A 299 11.46 -0.61 16.26
C TYR A 299 10.84 0.56 15.48
N ALA A 300 11.48 1.01 14.39
CA ALA A 300 10.95 2.12 13.59
C ALA A 300 9.65 1.77 12.86
N ARG A 301 9.50 0.52 12.38
CA ARG A 301 8.23 0.04 11.83
C ARG A 301 7.12 0.08 12.88
N MET A 302 7.40 -0.35 14.11
CA MET A 302 6.44 -0.24 15.22
C MET A 302 6.05 1.22 15.51
N LYS A 303 7.03 2.14 15.53
CA LYS A 303 6.76 3.56 15.72
C LYS A 303 5.93 4.15 14.59
N ARG A 304 6.26 3.85 13.34
CA ARG A 304 5.47 4.28 12.16
C ARG A 304 4.03 3.81 12.27
N THR A 305 3.80 2.55 12.61
CA THR A 305 2.43 2.01 12.80
C THR A 305 1.70 2.66 13.98
N SER A 306 2.41 3.01 15.05
CA SER A 306 1.82 3.76 16.17
C SER A 306 1.36 5.16 15.74
N VAL A 307 2.20 5.89 15.01
CA VAL A 307 1.87 7.23 14.50
C VAL A 307 0.79 7.16 13.42
N GLU A 308 0.76 6.11 12.61
CA GLU A 308 -0.32 5.88 11.65
C GLU A 308 -1.67 5.68 12.35
N ARG A 309 -1.69 5.00 13.50
CA ARG A 309 -2.91 4.88 14.32
C ARG A 309 -3.31 6.24 14.89
N GLU A 310 -2.37 6.99 15.46
CA GLU A 310 -2.62 8.34 15.96
C GLU A 310 -3.17 9.25 14.85
N LEU A 311 -2.63 9.17 13.62
CA LEU A 311 -3.14 9.95 12.49
C LEU A 311 -4.60 9.63 12.18
N LYS A 312 -5.01 8.36 12.23
CA LYS A 312 -6.42 7.97 12.02
C LYS A 312 -7.33 8.50 13.13
N GLU A 313 -6.85 8.51 14.37
CA GLU A 313 -7.58 9.14 15.49
C GLU A 313 -7.72 10.65 15.26
N ARG A 314 -6.65 11.34 14.88
CA ARG A 314 -6.69 12.78 14.56
C ARG A 314 -7.55 13.11 13.35
N GLU A 315 -7.57 12.24 12.34
CA GLU A 315 -8.45 12.39 11.17
C GLU A 315 -9.93 12.32 11.58
N PHE A 316 -10.28 11.39 12.46
CA PHE A 316 -11.62 11.30 13.02
C PHE A 316 -11.98 12.53 13.87
N GLU A 317 -11.08 12.96 14.77
CA GLU A 317 -11.28 14.17 15.59
C GLU A 317 -11.49 15.43 14.72
N MET A 318 -10.69 15.59 13.67
CA MET A 318 -10.78 16.70 12.72
C MET A 318 -12.11 16.69 11.98
N GLU A 319 -12.53 15.54 11.46
CA GLU A 319 -13.80 15.40 10.74
C GLU A 319 -15.00 15.64 11.66
N GLU A 320 -14.94 15.15 12.90
CA GLU A 320 -15.99 15.39 13.90
C GLU A 320 -16.08 16.88 14.28
N ALA A 321 -14.95 17.54 14.52
CA ALA A 321 -14.90 18.97 14.83
C ALA A 321 -15.49 19.80 13.68
N ARG A 322 -15.14 19.47 12.43
CA ARG A 322 -15.70 20.10 11.23
C ARG A 322 -17.21 19.93 11.13
N GLN A 323 -17.73 18.72 11.37
CA GLN A 323 -19.17 18.47 11.34
C GLN A 323 -19.92 19.21 12.44
N ARG A 324 -19.32 19.36 13.64
CA ARG A 324 -19.90 20.17 14.72
C ARG A 324 -19.97 21.64 14.33
N LEU A 325 -18.90 22.19 13.74
CA LEU A 325 -18.88 23.56 13.23
C LEU A 325 -19.96 23.78 12.16
N GLN A 326 -20.05 22.87 11.19
CA GLN A 326 -21.09 22.92 10.15
C GLN A 326 -22.50 22.93 10.76
N LYS A 327 -22.79 22.06 11.75
CA LYS A 327 -24.10 22.03 12.43
C LYS A 327 -24.43 23.34 13.16
N VAL A 328 -23.43 23.98 13.77
CA VAL A 328 -23.64 25.29 14.41
C VAL A 328 -23.97 26.35 13.36
N ARG A 329 -23.24 26.37 12.24
CA ARG A 329 -23.52 27.27 11.11
C ARG A 329 -24.92 27.03 10.54
N GLU A 330 -25.31 25.78 10.31
CA GLU A 330 -26.68 25.42 9.89
C GLU A 330 -27.74 25.95 10.87
N GLY A 331 -27.53 25.75 12.18
CA GLY A 331 -28.43 26.28 13.21
C GLY A 331 -28.47 27.81 13.29
N ILE A 332 -27.41 28.50 12.89
CA ILE A 332 -27.40 29.96 12.73
C ILE A 332 -28.29 30.38 11.56
N PHE A 333 -28.16 29.73 10.40
CA PHE A 333 -29.02 29.97 9.25
C PHE A 333 -30.50 29.79 9.61
N GLU A 334 -30.86 28.70 10.31
CA GLU A 334 -32.24 28.46 10.74
C GLU A 334 -32.75 29.55 11.69
N ARG A 335 -31.94 29.97 12.67
CA ARG A 335 -32.31 31.04 13.62
C ARG A 335 -32.58 32.36 12.92
N VAL A 336 -31.69 32.79 12.02
CA VAL A 336 -31.84 34.05 11.29
C VAL A 336 -33.08 34.04 10.38
N MET A 337 -33.35 32.92 9.71
CA MET A 337 -34.55 32.79 8.87
C MET A 337 -35.86 32.76 9.68
N ASN A 338 -35.84 32.15 10.87
CA ASN A 338 -36.99 32.13 11.78
C ASN A 338 -37.28 33.50 12.40
N GLU A 339 -36.25 34.28 12.73
CA GLU A 339 -36.40 35.68 13.20
C GLU A 339 -37.12 36.54 12.15
N ASP A 340 -36.81 36.37 10.86
CA ASP A 340 -37.47 37.08 9.75
C ASP A 340 -38.94 36.67 9.59
N MET A 341 -39.24 35.36 9.68
CA MET A 341 -40.63 34.89 9.60
C MET A 341 -41.52 35.42 10.73
N MET A 342 -40.95 35.66 11.93
CA MET A 342 -41.66 36.29 13.04
C MET A 342 -41.75 37.82 12.94
N GLN A 343 -40.91 38.46 12.11
CA GLN A 343 -40.92 39.91 11.90
C GLN A 343 -41.85 40.37 10.76
N CYS A 344 -42.40 39.46 9.95
CA CYS A 344 -43.48 39.77 9.00
C CYS A 344 -44.78 40.11 9.76
N PRO A 345 -45.24 41.38 9.77
CA PRO A 345 -46.50 41.75 10.40
C PRO A 345 -47.64 41.13 9.60
N TRP A 346 -48.67 40.68 10.31
CA TRP A 346 -49.98 40.42 9.75
C TRP A 346 -50.62 41.73 9.27
N ASP A 347 -50.12 42.30 8.17
CA ASP A 347 -50.81 43.35 7.43
C ASP A 347 -51.24 42.78 6.08
N ALA A 348 -52.36 42.07 6.09
CA ALA A 348 -53.16 41.83 4.90
C ALA A 348 -54.36 42.79 4.91
N PRO A 349 -54.71 43.40 3.76
CA PRO A 349 -55.72 44.46 3.65
C PRO A 349 -57.15 44.03 3.96
#